data_AF-A0AAV5YFS4-F1
#
_entry.id   AF-A0AAV5YFS4-F1
#
_cell.length_a   1.000
_cell.length_b   1.000
_cell.length_c   1.000
_cell.angle_alpha   90.00
_cell.angle_beta   90.00
_cell.angle_gamma   90.00
#
_symmetry.space_group_name_H-M   'P 1'
#
loop_
_entity.id
_entity.type
_entity.pdbx_description
1 polymer ?
#
loop_
_entity_poly.entity_id
_entity_poly.type
_entity_poly.pdbx_seq_one_letter_code
_entity_poly.pdbx_strand_id
1 'polypeptide(L)'
;MTHVAGINVSVFQNTKHKDAALAFVKFLTSPAEQVALNQQFNSLPVVKAAQSDPAFSSPNLKTYNSILADHAAPMPEIAQEGQMEQFIGAAVKSLVATAASKGSVSEAQVKSALSDANQKMAAAG
;
A
#
# COMPACT_ATOMS: atom_id res chain seq x y z
N MET A 1 1.35 5.66 -12.91
CA MET A 1 1.85 5.88 -11.54
C MET A 1 1.05 4.99 -10.62
N THR A 2 1.71 4.25 -9.74
CA THR A 2 1.10 3.35 -8.75
C THR A 2 1.39 3.85 -7.34
N HIS A 3 1.09 3.04 -6.31
CA HIS A 3 1.37 3.37 -4.91
C HIS A 3 2.53 2.56 -4.36
N VAL A 4 3.34 3.17 -3.49
CA VAL A 4 4.26 2.44 -2.60
C VAL A 4 3.45 2.03 -1.37
N ALA A 5 3.26 0.72 -1.20
CA ALA A 5 2.57 0.14 -0.06
C ALA A 5 3.50 -0.82 0.70
N GLY A 6 2.98 -1.47 1.73
CA GLY A 6 3.73 -2.45 2.52
C GLY A 6 3.15 -2.62 3.91
N ILE A 7 3.91 -3.29 4.78
CA ILE A 7 3.55 -3.48 6.19
C ILE A 7 4.75 -3.09 7.03
N ASN A 8 4.54 -2.15 7.95
CA ASN A 8 5.53 -1.80 8.97
C ASN A 8 5.32 -2.67 10.21
N VAL A 9 6.42 -3.05 10.86
CA VAL A 9 6.38 -3.63 12.21
C VAL A 9 6.64 -2.52 13.22
N SER A 10 5.66 -2.26 14.09
CA SER A 10 5.75 -1.22 15.11
C SER A 10 5.80 -1.81 16.50
N VAL A 11 6.60 -1.20 17.39
CA VAL A 11 6.62 -1.53 18.82
C VAL A 11 5.65 -0.61 19.55
N PHE A 12 4.66 -1.19 20.22
CA PHE A 12 3.71 -0.41 21.01
C PHE A 12 4.41 0.33 22.15
N GLN A 13 4.07 1.61 22.30
CA GLN A 13 4.71 2.51 23.26
C GLN A 13 4.61 2.02 24.71
N ASN A 14 3.53 1.32 25.06
CA ASN A 14 3.24 0.84 26.41
C ASN A 14 3.71 -0.60 26.68
N THR A 15 4.52 -1.20 25.80
CA THR A 15 5.04 -2.55 26.02
C THR A 15 5.95 -2.61 27.27
N LYS A 16 5.82 -3.70 28.03
CA LYS A 16 6.73 -4.01 29.16
C LYS A 16 8.02 -4.69 28.72
N HIS A 17 8.16 -5.01 27.42
CA HIS A 17 9.26 -5.80 26.86
C HIS A 17 9.92 -5.09 25.68
N LYS A 18 10.24 -3.80 25.86
CA LYS A 18 10.73 -2.93 24.77
C LYS A 18 11.99 -3.47 24.10
N ASP A 19 12.98 -3.90 24.88
CA ASP A 19 14.26 -4.36 24.33
C ASP A 19 14.10 -5.66 23.51
N ALA A 20 13.30 -6.61 24.01
CA ALA A 20 12.99 -7.83 23.28
C ALA A 20 12.21 -7.55 21.99
N ALA A 21 11.23 -6.63 22.04
CA ALA A 21 10.47 -6.23 20.86
C ALA A 21 11.37 -5.56 19.81
N LEU A 22 12.29 -4.69 20.21
CA LEU A 22 13.26 -4.06 19.31
C LEU A 22 14.27 -5.07 18.74
N ALA A 23 14.70 -6.06 19.54
CA ALA A 23 15.54 -7.14 19.06
C ALA A 23 14.84 -7.96 17.97
N PHE A 24 13.54 -8.23 18.13
CA PHE A 24 12.74 -8.93 17.13
C PHE A 24 12.56 -8.11 15.85
N VAL A 25 12.25 -6.81 15.94
CA VAL A 25 12.20 -5.92 14.77
C VAL A 25 13.54 -5.94 14.03
N LYS A 26 14.66 -5.81 14.76
CA LYS A 26 16.00 -5.85 14.17
C LYS A 26 16.28 -7.17 13.44
N PHE A 27 15.84 -8.30 13.99
CA PHE A 27 15.95 -9.60 13.35
C PHE A 27 15.16 -9.64 12.04
N LEU A 28 13.87 -9.29 12.06
CA LEU A 28 12.99 -9.28 10.88
C LEU A 28 13.49 -8.35 9.77
N THR A 29 14.16 -7.25 10.12
CA THR A 29 14.73 -6.29 9.17
C THR A 29 16.20 -6.57 8.86
N SER A 30 16.76 -7.70 9.26
CA SER A 30 18.12 -8.08 8.87
C SER A 30 18.16 -8.53 7.41
N PRO A 31 19.27 -8.32 6.67
CA PRO A 31 19.36 -8.76 5.28
C PRO A 31 19.11 -10.26 5.11
N ALA A 32 19.68 -11.10 5.99
CA ALA A 32 19.53 -12.54 5.92
C ALA A 32 18.05 -12.97 6.08
N GLU A 33 17.35 -12.41 7.07
CA GLU A 33 15.94 -12.73 7.30
C GLU A 33 15.04 -12.18 6.20
N GLN A 34 15.34 -10.98 5.68
CA GLN A 34 14.63 -10.43 4.53
C GLN A 34 14.81 -11.31 3.28
N VAL A 35 15.99 -11.86 3.01
CA VAL A 35 16.16 -12.83 1.91
C VAL A 35 15.30 -14.06 2.15
N ALA A 36 15.39 -14.68 3.34
CA ALA A 36 14.64 -15.89 3.67
C ALA A 36 13.13 -15.73 3.52
N LEU A 37 12.55 -14.70 4.15
CA LEU A 37 11.10 -14.44 4.11
C LEU A 37 10.63 -14.10 2.70
N ASN A 38 11.33 -13.21 1.99
CA ASN A 38 10.87 -12.77 0.68
C ASN A 38 11.03 -13.83 -0.40
N GLN A 39 12.01 -14.73 -0.28
CA GLN A 39 12.08 -15.93 -1.12
C GLN A 39 10.87 -16.85 -0.89
N GLN A 40 10.53 -17.10 0.37
CA GLN A 40 9.40 -17.97 0.73
C GLN A 40 8.06 -17.44 0.23
N PHE A 41 7.84 -16.12 0.31
CA PHE A 41 6.59 -15.49 -0.09
C PHE A 41 6.60 -14.92 -1.51
N ASN A 42 7.70 -15.08 -2.25
CA ASN A 42 7.91 -14.53 -3.58
C ASN A 42 7.60 -13.02 -3.65
N SER A 43 8.07 -12.28 -2.64
CA SER A 43 7.89 -10.84 -2.47
C SER A 43 9.21 -10.08 -2.66
N LEU A 44 9.14 -8.74 -2.69
CA LEU A 44 10.31 -7.87 -2.78
C LEU A 44 10.81 -7.48 -1.38
N PRO A 45 12.10 -7.66 -1.07
CA PRO A 45 12.67 -7.15 0.16
C PRO A 45 12.60 -5.62 0.25
N VAL A 46 12.25 -5.10 1.42
CA VAL A 46 12.24 -3.64 1.69
C VAL A 46 13.62 -3.12 2.13
N VAL A 47 14.53 -4.03 2.50
CA VAL A 47 15.92 -3.72 2.83
C VAL A 47 16.78 -3.80 1.57
N LYS A 48 17.33 -2.66 1.14
CA LYS A 48 18.14 -2.54 -0.10
C LYS A 48 19.26 -3.57 -0.20
N ALA A 49 19.95 -3.86 0.92
CA ALA A 49 21.02 -4.86 0.94
C ALA A 49 20.55 -6.29 0.64
N ALA A 50 19.29 -6.63 0.89
CA ALA A 50 18.73 -7.94 0.54
C ALA A 50 18.30 -8.02 -0.94
N GLN A 51 18.02 -6.89 -1.59
CA GLN A 51 17.58 -6.86 -3.00
C GLN A 51 18.66 -7.28 -3.99
N SER A 52 19.94 -7.24 -3.61
CA SER A 52 21.04 -7.72 -4.45
C SER A 52 21.16 -9.24 -4.50
N ASP A 53 20.39 -9.98 -3.69
CA ASP A 53 20.40 -11.43 -3.72
C ASP A 53 19.89 -11.96 -5.09
N PRO A 54 20.56 -12.97 -5.70
CA PRO A 54 20.16 -13.51 -7.00
C PRO A 54 18.71 -13.99 -7.07
N ALA A 55 18.09 -14.39 -5.95
CA ALA A 55 16.69 -14.80 -5.93
C ALA A 55 15.74 -13.68 -6.34
N PHE A 56 16.14 -12.41 -6.21
CA PHE A 56 15.33 -11.25 -6.59
C PHE A 56 15.69 -10.64 -7.96
N SER A 57 16.43 -11.37 -8.79
CA SER A 57 16.94 -10.89 -10.09
C SER A 57 16.08 -11.27 -11.29
N SER A 58 14.92 -11.91 -11.08
CA SER A 58 14.01 -12.30 -12.16
C SER A 58 13.49 -11.08 -12.93
N PRO A 59 13.13 -11.23 -14.22
CA PRO A 59 12.59 -10.12 -15.01
C PRO A 59 11.39 -9.41 -14.37
N ASN A 60 10.50 -10.18 -13.73
CA ASN A 60 9.33 -9.63 -13.03
C ASN A 60 9.76 -8.80 -11.80
N LEU A 61 10.68 -9.31 -10.98
CA LEU A 61 11.13 -8.60 -9.78
C LEU A 61 11.93 -7.34 -10.12
N LYS A 62 12.72 -7.37 -11.20
CA LYS A 62 13.34 -6.16 -11.77
C LYS A 62 12.30 -5.12 -12.22
N THR A 63 11.25 -5.57 -12.90
CA THR A 63 10.15 -4.70 -13.34
C THR A 63 9.43 -4.07 -12.15
N TYR A 64 9.08 -4.87 -11.13
CA TYR A 64 8.44 -4.37 -9.91
C TYR A 64 9.33 -3.39 -9.15
N ASN A 65 10.64 -3.66 -9.04
CA ASN A 65 11.59 -2.73 -8.42
C ASN A 65 11.63 -1.38 -9.15
N SER A 66 11.67 -1.37 -10.49
CA SER A 66 11.63 -0.10 -11.25
C SER A 66 10.30 0.63 -11.08
N ILE A 67 9.17 -0.09 -11.09
CA ILE A 67 7.85 0.52 -10.84
C ILE A 67 7.82 1.19 -9.45
N LEU A 68 8.33 0.52 -8.42
CA LEU A 68 8.37 1.06 -7.06
C LEU A 68 9.34 2.23 -6.90
N ALA A 69 10.49 2.19 -7.58
CA ALA A 69 11.51 3.24 -7.49
C ALA A 69 11.12 4.50 -8.27
N ASP A 70 10.54 4.35 -9.46
CA ASP A 70 10.46 5.41 -10.45
C ASP A 70 9.02 5.83 -10.78
N HIS A 71 8.03 5.01 -10.44
CA HIS A 71 6.65 5.18 -10.89
C HIS A 71 5.61 5.03 -9.77
N ALA A 72 6.04 5.10 -8.51
CA ALA A 72 5.17 4.95 -7.35
C ALA A 72 5.32 6.12 -6.36
N ALA A 73 4.25 6.42 -5.64
CA ALA A 73 4.24 7.38 -4.54
C ALA A 73 3.47 6.79 -3.35
N PRO A 74 3.77 7.17 -2.09
CA PRO A 74 2.94 6.75 -0.96
C PRO A 74 1.51 7.30 -1.09
N MET A 75 0.55 6.60 -0.48
CA MET A 75 -0.77 7.16 -0.23
C MET A 75 -0.66 8.39 0.68
N PRO A 76 -1.65 9.31 0.68
CA PRO A 76 -1.63 10.46 1.58
C PRO A 76 -1.44 10.06 3.05
N GLU A 77 -0.33 10.44 3.66
CA GLU A 77 0.01 10.09 5.05
C GLU A 77 -0.72 11.01 6.06
N ILE A 78 -2.05 10.94 6.06
CA ILE A 78 -2.93 11.69 6.97
C ILE A 78 -3.75 10.74 7.85
N ALA A 79 -4.19 11.19 9.02
CA ALA A 79 -4.98 10.35 9.93
C ALA A 79 -6.33 9.92 9.31
N GLN A 80 -6.85 10.70 8.37
CA GLN A 80 -8.13 10.48 7.69
C GLN A 80 -7.99 9.61 6.42
N GLU A 81 -6.82 9.01 6.16
CA GLU A 81 -6.55 8.23 4.96
C GLU A 81 -7.54 7.06 4.81
N GLY A 82 -7.83 6.33 5.90
CA GLY A 82 -8.80 5.24 5.86
C GLY A 82 -10.23 5.69 5.52
N GLN A 83 -10.65 6.89 5.95
CA GLN A 83 -11.94 7.47 5.55
C GLN A 83 -11.92 7.89 4.07
N MET A 84 -10.78 8.37 3.57
CA MET A 84 -10.58 8.71 2.16
C MET A 84 -10.74 7.49 1.28
N GLU A 85 -10.08 6.38 1.60
CA GLU A 85 -10.25 5.11 0.90
C GLU A 85 -11.71 4.64 0.93
N GLN A 86 -12.37 4.75 2.09
CA GLN A 86 -13.76 4.32 2.24
C GLN A 86 -14.71 5.11 1.33
N PHE A 87 -14.64 6.45 1.32
CA PHE A 87 -15.56 7.29 0.56
C PHE A 87 -15.31 7.20 -0.94
N ILE A 88 -14.05 7.26 -1.37
CA ILE A 88 -13.69 7.13 -2.79
C ILE A 88 -13.99 5.71 -3.27
N GLY A 89 -13.62 4.69 -2.50
CA GLY A 89 -13.87 3.28 -2.82
C GLY A 89 -15.37 2.98 -2.99
N ALA A 90 -16.23 3.53 -2.12
CA ALA A 90 -17.67 3.38 -2.24
C ALA A 90 -18.24 4.04 -3.52
N ALA A 91 -17.75 5.22 -3.88
CA ALA A 91 -18.14 5.92 -5.11
C ALA A 91 -17.73 5.11 -6.35
N VAL A 92 -16.47 4.66 -6.43
CA VAL A 92 -15.96 3.85 -7.54
C VAL A 92 -16.73 2.53 -7.66
N LYS A 93 -16.94 1.82 -6.55
CA LYS A 93 -17.74 0.58 -6.52
C LYS A 93 -19.14 0.79 -7.13
N SER A 94 -19.80 1.90 -6.76
CA SER A 94 -21.15 2.20 -7.24
C SER A 94 -21.19 2.54 -8.73
N LEU A 95 -20.18 3.28 -9.22
CA LEU A 95 -20.02 3.58 -10.65
C LEU A 95 -19.78 2.30 -11.46
N VAL A 96 -18.87 1.44 -11.01
CA VAL A 96 -18.60 0.15 -11.66
C VAL A 96 -19.84 -0.74 -11.68
N ALA A 97 -20.59 -0.83 -10.57
CA ALA A 97 -21.84 -1.59 -10.52
C ALA A 97 -22.90 -1.03 -11.49
N THR A 98 -22.97 0.30 -11.62
CA THR A 98 -23.86 0.97 -12.57
C THR A 98 -23.47 0.64 -14.01
N ALA A 99 -22.19 0.75 -14.35
CA ALA A 99 -21.69 0.40 -15.68
C ALA A 99 -21.94 -1.08 -16.02
N ALA A 100 -21.70 -1.99 -15.06
CA ALA A 100 -21.96 -3.41 -15.24
C ALA A 100 -23.44 -3.73 -15.49
N SER A 101 -24.35 -2.97 -14.88
CA SER A 101 -25.80 -3.19 -14.98
C SER A 101 -26.46 -2.46 -16.14
N LYS A 102 -25.93 -1.29 -16.53
CA LYS A 102 -26.54 -0.38 -17.54
C LYS A 102 -25.68 -0.19 -18.79
N GLY A 103 -24.52 -0.83 -18.88
CA GLY A 103 -23.58 -0.79 -19.99
C GLY A 103 -22.60 0.39 -19.98
N SER A 104 -22.91 1.50 -19.30
CA SER A 104 -21.99 2.65 -19.19
C SER A 104 -22.30 3.56 -18.00
N VAL A 105 -21.37 4.46 -17.70
CA VAL A 105 -21.55 5.63 -16.81
C VAL A 105 -21.19 6.90 -17.57
N SER A 106 -21.94 7.97 -17.37
CA SER A 106 -21.64 9.27 -17.97
C SER A 106 -20.62 10.06 -17.16
N GLU A 107 -19.94 11.02 -17.80
CA GLU A 107 -19.03 11.94 -17.13
C GLU A 107 -19.72 12.71 -15.98
N ALA A 108 -20.98 13.10 -16.16
CA ALA A 108 -21.76 13.76 -15.12
C ALA A 108 -21.98 12.87 -13.88
N GLN A 109 -22.22 11.57 -14.09
CA GLN A 109 -22.35 10.61 -12.98
C GLN A 109 -21.03 10.42 -12.24
N VAL A 110 -19.92 10.32 -12.98
CA VAL A 110 -18.58 10.24 -12.39
C VAL A 110 -18.28 11.50 -11.56
N LYS A 111 -18.50 12.68 -12.15
CA LYS A 111 -18.28 13.96 -11.46
C LYS A 111 -19.12 14.10 -10.20
N SER A 112 -20.40 13.73 -10.25
CA SER A 112 -21.28 13.77 -9.09
C SER A 112 -20.75 12.84 -7.99
N ALA A 113 -20.49 11.58 -8.30
CA ALA A 113 -20.06 10.59 -7.31
C ALA A 113 -18.73 10.97 -6.63
N LEU A 114 -17.76 11.49 -7.40
CA LEU A 114 -16.48 11.94 -6.86
C LEU A 114 -16.60 13.26 -6.08
N SER A 115 -17.49 14.17 -6.50
CA SER A 115 -17.76 15.41 -5.75
C SER A 115 -18.40 15.09 -4.39
N ASP A 116 -19.34 14.14 -4.36
CA ASP A 116 -19.98 13.70 -3.12
C ASP A 116 -18.98 13.03 -2.17
N ALA A 117 -18.06 12.21 -2.70
CA ALA A 117 -16.97 11.62 -1.91
C ALA A 117 -16.06 12.71 -1.32
N ASN A 118 -15.71 13.73 -2.11
CA ASN A 118 -14.90 14.86 -1.65
C ASN A 118 -15.60 15.69 -0.57
N GLN A 119 -16.91 15.93 -0.70
CA GLN A 119 -17.69 16.63 0.33
C GLN A 119 -17.72 15.84 1.65
N LYS A 120 -17.88 14.51 1.59
CA LYS A 120 -17.81 13.64 2.78
C LYS A 120 -16.43 13.70 3.45
N MET A 121 -15.36 13.76 2.66
CA MET A 121 -14.01 13.97 3.19
C MET A 121 -13.86 15.30 3.91
N ALA A 122 -14.36 16.39 3.33
CA ALA A 122 -14.30 17.71 3.95
C ALA A 122 -15.07 17.78 5.29
N ALA A 123 -16.12 16.97 5.46
CA ALA A 123 -16.91 16.90 6.69
C ALA A 123 -16.33 15.94 7.76
N ALA A 124 -15.30 15.16 7.41
CA ALA A 124 -14.68 14.17 8.31
C ALA A 124 -13.47 14.72 9.09
N GLY A 125 -13.11 15.99 8.87
CA GLY A 125 -12.07 16.74 9.60
C GLY A 125 -12.63 18.01 10.24
#